data_AF-A0AAE0T2M3-F1
#
_entry.id   AF-A0AAE0T2M3-F1
#
_cell.length_a   1.000
_cell.length_b   1.000
_cell.length_c   1.000
_cell.angle_alpha   90.00
_cell.angle_beta   90.00
_cell.angle_gamma   90.00
#
_symmetry.space_group_name_H-M   'P 1'
#
loop_
_entity.id
_entity.type
_entity.pdbx_description
1 polymer ?
#
loop_
_entity_poly.entity_id
_entity_poly.type
_entity_poly.pdbx_seq_one_letter_code
_entity_poly.pdbx_strand_id
1 'polypeptide(L)'
;MASIDREAETRYFIAKCANIHSFKKCVNTCEWACRDRDKPPHPKDILTEAFSSGKVILIFSVNNCHGWHGYVEMIGPPAEKQPIKNCVMSKSTNDHIHKDDIESFTTESNFLTSDTVSLSEEELIQTKALIQDSNNRTCEKFSVQKKHWYYFPVRWEVNFINEFGEQCLPSKETENLVAVDGTPINKARNWQEVSPDIGQKICLLIDHHYKFLNDKRDLKLKQSLEKNPDPFYIVQSGEVEEQMWKKVVDKVERELGRVHLACPFGSQRYNLHKAESDTDMFIVYQANTKDLLGFDPPKHTVKNSDHEECDYTIHEVHRYCELILNGDPRCVETLFLHPDSLVQTSPEWKNLVVKRMLFLNIECLDKYLRDAEGSRGIKQLRRWCDDNPSAKLLSIKMCKLLYIVVRLLQNAKNIVDGHPLEIYRLEGSQERKLLMSIRAGDFPVEQAWSIIESLQTEISKKRESLSIQSVTDEAKAQMEEWLIQMRYTNFLEKH
;
A
#
# COMPACT_ATOMS: atom_id res chain seq x y z
N MET A 1 7.74 52.62 40.48
CA MET A 1 6.68 51.72 39.99
C MET A 1 7.37 50.59 39.25
N ALA A 2 7.51 49.43 39.88
CA ALA A 2 8.12 48.26 39.26
C ALA A 2 7.12 47.64 38.27
N SER A 3 7.50 47.47 37.01
CA SER A 3 6.76 46.64 36.07
C SER A 3 6.93 45.19 36.52
N ILE A 4 5.89 44.64 37.13
CA ILE A 4 5.77 43.20 37.35
C ILE A 4 5.65 42.61 35.94
N ASP A 5 6.75 42.01 35.45
CA ASP A 5 6.70 41.02 34.37
C ASP A 5 5.80 39.89 34.87
N ARG A 6 4.51 39.98 34.55
CA ARG A 6 3.61 38.82 34.65
C ARG A 6 4.09 37.87 33.57
N GLU A 7 4.86 36.85 33.94
CA GLU A 7 5.01 35.66 33.10
C GLU A 7 3.60 35.24 32.67
N ALA A 8 3.33 35.31 31.37
CA ALA A 8 2.00 35.04 30.85
C ALA A 8 1.64 33.58 31.22
N GLU A 9 0.54 33.41 31.95
CA GLU A 9 0.08 32.10 32.40
C GLU A 9 -0.24 31.24 31.16
N THR A 10 0.32 30.03 31.09
CA THR A 10 0.02 29.09 30.01
C THR A 10 -1.13 28.19 30.43
N ARG A 11 -2.23 28.22 29.67
CA ARG A 11 -3.43 27.42 29.90
C ARG A 11 -3.54 26.30 28.87
N TYR A 12 -3.98 25.13 29.32
CA TYR A 12 -4.00 23.91 28.51
C TYR A 12 -5.42 23.36 28.40
N PHE A 13 -5.84 23.02 27.19
CA PHE A 13 -7.17 22.47 26.91
C PHE A 13 -7.10 21.19 26.10
N ILE A 14 -7.96 20.23 26.42
CA ILE A 14 -8.12 19.01 25.62
C ILE A 14 -9.07 19.29 24.45
N ALA A 15 -8.58 19.10 23.23
CA ALA A 15 -9.35 19.22 21.98
C ALA A 15 -9.68 17.85 21.41
N LYS A 16 -10.98 17.52 21.31
CA LYS A 16 -11.46 16.25 20.74
C LYS A 16 -11.91 16.45 19.29
N CYS A 17 -11.30 15.71 18.37
CA CYS A 17 -11.70 15.65 16.97
C CYS A 17 -12.62 14.44 16.74
N ALA A 18 -13.71 14.64 15.99
CA ALA A 18 -14.65 13.55 15.70
C ALA A 18 -14.04 12.45 14.82
N ASN A 19 -13.13 12.82 13.91
CA ASN A 19 -12.47 11.89 13.00
C ASN A 19 -11.10 12.41 12.55
N ILE A 20 -10.30 11.51 11.98
CA ILE A 20 -8.93 11.80 11.51
C ILE A 20 -8.92 12.81 10.35
N HIS A 21 -9.97 12.85 9.52
CA HIS A 21 -10.07 13.79 8.41
C HIS A 21 -10.15 15.25 8.89
N SER A 22 -10.97 15.52 9.91
CA SER A 22 -11.08 16.84 10.53
C SER A 22 -9.77 17.27 11.18
N PHE A 23 -9.05 16.33 11.80
CA PHE A 23 -7.72 16.56 12.35
C PHE A 23 -6.69 16.88 11.25
N LYS A 24 -6.61 16.08 10.18
CA LYS A 24 -5.75 16.35 9.00
C LYS A 24 -6.00 17.74 8.42
N LYS A 25 -7.27 18.14 8.33
CA LYS A 25 -7.64 19.48 7.86
C LYS A 25 -7.08 20.56 8.76
N CYS A 26 -7.25 20.43 10.08
CA CYS A 26 -6.69 21.36 11.07
C CYS A 26 -5.16 21.48 10.98
N VAL A 27 -4.47 20.36 10.72
CA VAL A 27 -3.02 20.34 10.48
C VAL A 27 -2.65 21.11 9.21
N ASN A 28 -3.33 20.82 8.10
CA ASN A 28 -3.02 21.41 6.80
C ASN A 28 -3.37 22.90 6.72
N THR A 29 -4.42 23.35 7.39
CA THR A 29 -4.86 24.75 7.32
C THR A 29 -4.25 25.64 8.40
N CYS A 30 -3.57 25.06 9.40
CA CYS A 30 -3.16 25.79 10.62
C CYS A 30 -4.33 26.57 11.25
N GLU A 31 -5.54 26.02 11.11
CA GLU A 31 -6.77 26.60 11.63
C GLU A 31 -7.56 25.51 12.33
N TRP A 32 -7.94 25.76 13.57
CA TRP A 32 -8.87 24.92 14.31
C TRP A 32 -10.25 25.57 14.36
N ALA A 33 -11.34 24.81 14.46
CA ALA A 33 -12.69 25.36 14.45
C ALA A 33 -13.67 24.69 15.43
N CYS A 34 -14.53 25.49 16.05
CA CYS A 34 -15.69 25.00 16.82
C CYS A 34 -16.99 25.72 16.48
N ARG A 35 -18.08 25.09 16.92
CA ARG A 35 -19.42 25.69 16.99
C ARG A 35 -19.72 26.12 18.41
N ASP A 36 -20.65 27.06 18.53
CA ASP A 36 -21.33 27.32 19.79
C ASP A 36 -22.07 26.07 20.27
N ARG A 37 -21.92 25.74 21.55
CA ARG A 37 -22.74 24.75 22.25
C ARG A 37 -24.19 25.23 22.38
N ASP A 38 -25.12 24.30 22.55
CA ASP A 38 -26.53 24.65 22.79
C ASP A 38 -26.73 25.40 24.11
N LYS A 39 -25.85 25.16 25.10
CA LYS A 39 -25.81 25.87 26.38
C LYS A 39 -24.39 26.38 26.64
N PRO A 40 -24.23 27.60 27.20
CA PRO A 40 -22.94 28.13 27.60
C PRO A 40 -22.31 27.28 28.72
N PRO A 41 -20.98 27.40 28.94
CA PRO A 41 -20.06 28.29 28.25
C PRO A 41 -19.69 27.78 26.84
N HIS A 42 -19.66 28.67 25.85
CA HIS A 42 -19.27 28.32 24.48
C HIS A 42 -17.74 28.21 24.39
N PRO A 43 -17.20 27.27 23.59
CA PRO A 43 -15.75 27.07 23.52
C PRO A 43 -14.99 28.33 23.07
N LYS A 44 -15.59 29.13 22.18
CA LYS A 44 -15.01 30.41 21.75
C LYS A 44 -14.80 31.38 22.90
N ASP A 45 -15.73 31.44 23.85
CA ASP A 45 -15.66 32.42 24.93
C ASP A 45 -14.58 32.00 25.92
N ILE A 46 -14.56 30.70 26.27
CA ILE A 46 -13.55 30.09 27.15
C ILE A 46 -12.15 30.31 26.59
N LEU A 47 -11.94 30.01 25.31
CA LEU A 47 -10.62 30.09 24.68
C LEU A 47 -10.20 31.55 24.44
N THR A 48 -11.13 32.45 24.14
CA THR A 48 -10.83 33.89 23.98
C THR A 48 -10.43 34.52 25.31
N GLU A 49 -11.15 34.18 26.39
CA GLU A 49 -10.79 34.60 27.75
C GLU A 49 -9.41 34.06 28.13
N ALA A 50 -9.17 32.76 27.92
CA ALA A 50 -7.87 32.14 28.19
C ALA A 50 -6.73 32.78 27.39
N PHE A 51 -6.96 33.03 26.10
CA PHE A 51 -5.97 33.69 25.23
C PHE A 51 -5.69 35.14 25.63
N SER A 52 -6.70 35.84 26.17
CA SER A 52 -6.51 37.20 26.70
C SER A 52 -5.71 37.21 28.01
N SER A 53 -5.72 36.10 28.76
CA SER A 53 -4.94 35.95 30.00
C SER A 53 -3.49 35.49 29.78
N GLY A 54 -3.18 34.88 28.63
CA GLY A 54 -1.84 34.40 28.34
C GLY A 54 -1.79 33.38 27.21
N LYS A 55 -0.81 32.48 27.28
CA LYS A 55 -0.56 31.48 26.24
C LYS A 55 -1.61 30.37 26.34
N VAL A 56 -2.15 29.91 25.20
CA VAL A 56 -3.10 28.79 25.17
C VAL A 56 -2.57 27.65 24.33
N ILE A 57 -2.51 26.46 24.92
CA ILE A 57 -2.14 25.20 24.27
C ILE A 57 -3.37 24.30 24.14
N LEU A 58 -3.62 23.79 22.93
CA LEU A 58 -4.66 22.78 22.69
C LEU A 58 -3.99 21.42 22.43
N ILE A 59 -4.36 20.41 23.20
CA ILE A 59 -3.84 19.04 23.10
C ILE A 59 -4.88 18.17 22.41
N PHE A 60 -4.53 17.62 21.26
CA PHE A 60 -5.49 16.96 20.37
C PHE A 60 -5.58 15.45 20.61
N SER A 61 -6.82 14.95 20.60
CA SER A 61 -7.13 13.52 20.58
C SER A 61 -8.27 13.27 19.61
N VAL A 62 -8.10 12.27 18.74
CA VAL A 62 -9.13 11.86 17.77
C VAL A 62 -9.95 10.73 18.39
N ASN A 63 -11.28 10.84 18.31
CA ASN A 63 -12.19 9.82 18.83
C ASN A 63 -11.90 8.46 18.20
N ASN A 64 -11.95 7.40 19.01
CA ASN A 64 -11.69 6.00 18.64
C ASN A 64 -10.26 5.70 18.15
N CYS A 65 -9.32 6.64 18.25
CA CYS A 65 -7.89 6.41 17.93
C CYS A 65 -7.04 6.11 19.18
N HIS A 66 -7.64 6.07 20.37
CA HIS A 66 -7.01 5.65 21.64
C HIS A 66 -5.68 6.33 22.00
N GLY A 67 -5.50 7.61 21.64
CA GLY A 67 -4.28 8.36 21.94
C GLY A 67 -4.31 9.86 21.62
N TRP A 68 -3.14 10.49 21.71
CA TRP A 68 -2.91 11.93 21.53
C TRP A 68 -2.12 12.22 20.26
N HIS A 69 -2.67 13.08 19.39
CA HIS A 69 -2.22 13.24 18.00
C HIS A 69 -1.33 14.47 17.77
N GLY A 70 -1.06 15.22 18.83
CA GLY A 70 -0.26 16.43 18.77
C GLY A 70 -0.80 17.52 19.68
N TYR A 71 -0.13 18.65 19.67
CA TYR A 71 -0.60 19.85 20.35
C TYR A 71 -0.20 21.11 19.57
N VAL A 72 -0.96 22.17 19.80
CA VAL A 72 -0.80 23.46 19.12
C VAL A 72 -0.81 24.60 20.12
N GLU A 73 -0.17 25.68 19.74
CA GLU A 73 -0.33 26.99 20.34
C GLU A 73 -1.38 27.80 19.58
N MET A 74 -2.34 28.39 20.28
CA MET A 74 -3.21 29.41 19.66
C MET A 74 -2.38 30.67 19.39
N ILE A 75 -2.48 31.22 18.17
CA ILE A 75 -1.71 32.41 17.76
C ILE A 75 -2.60 33.65 17.56
N GLY A 76 -3.90 33.52 17.75
CA GLY A 76 -4.85 34.63 17.64
C GLY A 76 -6.25 34.29 18.15
N PRO A 77 -7.09 35.31 18.35
CA PRO A 77 -8.49 35.12 18.76
C PRO A 77 -9.32 34.46 17.65
N PRO A 78 -10.48 33.88 17.98
CA PRO A 78 -11.39 33.32 16.98
C PRO A 78 -11.88 34.39 16.01
N ALA A 79 -11.85 34.05 14.72
CA ALA A 79 -12.55 34.78 13.67
C ALA A 79 -13.85 34.08 13.33
N GLU A 80 -14.95 34.83 13.29
CA GLU A 80 -16.19 34.36 12.72
C GLU A 80 -16.04 34.33 11.19
N LYS A 81 -16.11 33.15 10.60
CA LYS A 81 -16.17 33.02 9.14
C LYS A 81 -17.55 32.49 8.79
N GLN A 82 -18.27 33.20 7.93
CA GLN A 82 -19.42 32.58 7.28
C GLN A 82 -18.91 31.35 6.52
N PRO A 83 -19.57 30.19 6.64
CA PRO A 83 -19.23 29.05 5.79
C PRO A 83 -19.32 29.55 4.35
N ILE A 84 -18.20 29.45 3.63
CA ILE A 84 -18.11 29.88 2.24
C ILE A 84 -19.24 29.16 1.50
N LYS A 85 -20.31 29.89 1.18
CA LYS A 85 -21.28 29.44 0.19
C LYS A 85 -20.48 29.46 -1.10
N ASN A 86 -20.04 28.29 -1.57
CA ASN A 86 -19.47 28.19 -2.89
C ASN A 86 -20.48 28.83 -3.86
N CYS A 87 -20.07 29.97 -4.43
CA CYS A 87 -20.86 30.70 -5.40
C CYS A 87 -21.07 29.75 -6.57
N VAL A 88 -22.32 29.37 -6.82
CA VAL A 88 -22.69 28.64 -8.03
C VAL A 88 -22.38 29.59 -9.19
N MET A 89 -21.22 29.39 -9.82
CA MET A 89 -20.84 30.09 -11.03
C MET A 89 -21.94 29.83 -12.06
N SER A 90 -22.62 30.89 -12.47
CA SER A 90 -23.55 30.85 -13.59
C SER A 90 -22.76 30.47 -14.83
N LYS A 91 -23.25 29.45 -15.53
CA LYS A 91 -22.66 28.96 -16.79
C LYS A 91 -22.77 30.06 -17.85
N SER A 92 -21.63 30.51 -18.38
CA SER A 92 -21.55 31.01 -19.75
C SER A 92 -20.46 30.25 -20.51
N THR A 93 -20.94 29.46 -21.48
CA THR A 93 -20.31 28.92 -22.71
C THR A 93 -18.79 28.97 -22.92
N ASN A 94 -18.30 27.77 -23.30
CA ASN A 94 -17.15 27.42 -24.13
C ASN A 94 -15.74 27.66 -23.57
N ASP A 95 -15.11 26.60 -23.05
CA ASP A 95 -13.94 25.95 -23.69
C ASP A 95 -13.54 24.65 -22.96
N HIS A 96 -12.89 23.74 -23.70
CA HIS A 96 -12.58 22.36 -23.33
C HIS A 96 -11.58 22.26 -22.15
N ILE A 97 -12.00 21.61 -21.06
CA ILE A 97 -11.12 21.16 -19.96
C ILE A 97 -11.43 19.68 -19.64
N HIS A 98 -10.36 18.92 -19.35
CA HIS A 98 -10.30 17.49 -19.08
C HIS A 98 -11.19 17.02 -17.91
N LYS A 99 -11.60 15.75 -17.98
CA LYS A 99 -12.75 15.16 -17.30
C LYS A 99 -12.40 14.27 -16.09
N ASP A 100 -11.33 14.60 -15.35
CA ASP A 100 -10.81 13.77 -14.25
C ASP A 100 -10.89 14.40 -12.83
N ASP A 101 -11.51 15.56 -12.63
CA ASP A 101 -11.56 16.23 -11.30
C ASP A 101 -12.99 16.48 -10.77
N ILE A 102 -13.92 15.52 -10.87
CA ILE A 102 -15.27 15.70 -10.30
C ILE A 102 -15.74 14.44 -9.58
N GLU A 103 -15.33 14.27 -8.33
CA GLU A 103 -16.09 13.51 -7.33
C GLU A 103 -16.15 14.22 -5.97
N SER A 104 -17.38 14.37 -5.46
CA SER A 104 -17.80 14.73 -4.10
C SER A 104 -17.66 16.20 -3.62
N PHE A 105 -18.59 17.06 -4.06
CA PHE A 105 -18.99 18.25 -3.29
C PHE A 105 -20.41 18.05 -2.74
N THR A 106 -20.52 17.50 -1.53
CA THR A 106 -21.71 17.69 -0.69
C THR A 106 -21.42 18.86 0.27
N THR A 107 -22.26 19.88 0.16
CA THR A 107 -22.12 21.16 0.85
C THR A 107 -22.73 21.11 2.24
N GLU A 108 -21.90 20.95 3.26
CA GLU A 108 -22.07 21.51 4.61
C GLU A 108 -20.67 21.55 5.27
N SER A 109 -20.33 22.61 6.00
CA SER A 109 -18.97 22.89 6.52
C SER A 109 -18.24 21.66 7.11
N ASN A 110 -17.17 21.19 6.44
CA ASN A 110 -16.40 19.96 6.73
C ASN A 110 -15.53 19.96 8.01
N PHE A 111 -15.89 20.70 9.05
CA PHE A 111 -15.33 20.45 10.39
C PHE A 111 -16.42 19.71 11.18
N LEU A 112 -16.09 18.56 11.78
CA LEU A 112 -17.00 17.83 12.68
C LEU A 112 -16.44 17.89 14.10
N THR A 113 -17.17 18.50 15.02
CA THR A 113 -16.87 18.46 16.45
C THR A 113 -17.58 17.27 17.10
N SER A 114 -17.05 16.75 18.19
CA SER A 114 -17.61 15.59 18.91
C SER A 114 -18.96 15.84 19.59
N ASP A 115 -19.46 17.08 19.62
CA ASP A 115 -20.63 17.47 20.41
C ASP A 115 -21.97 17.13 19.73
N THR A 116 -21.95 16.40 18.61
CA THR A 116 -23.15 15.77 18.04
C THR A 116 -23.55 14.56 18.89
N VAL A 117 -24.54 14.75 19.75
CA VAL A 117 -25.22 13.68 20.48
C VAL A 117 -25.76 12.65 19.47
N SER A 118 -25.34 11.40 19.59
CA SER A 118 -25.95 10.28 18.90
C SER A 118 -27.35 10.07 19.47
N LEU A 119 -28.39 10.47 18.72
CA LEU A 119 -29.77 10.09 19.04
C LEU A 119 -29.91 8.57 18.91
N SER A 120 -30.60 7.94 19.85
CA SER A 120 -30.90 6.52 19.75
C SER A 120 -31.84 6.24 18.57
N GLU A 121 -31.81 5.02 18.03
CA GLU A 121 -32.70 4.62 16.93
C GLU A 121 -34.19 4.77 17.33
N GLU A 122 -34.49 4.65 18.62
CA GLU A 122 -35.83 4.89 19.21
C GLU A 122 -36.24 6.38 19.20
N GLU A 123 -35.31 7.31 19.46
CA GLU A 123 -35.57 8.75 19.37
C GLU A 123 -35.77 9.21 17.92
N LEU A 124 -35.08 8.58 16.96
CA LEU A 124 -35.27 8.83 15.53
C LEU A 124 -36.64 8.37 15.03
N ILE A 125 -37.18 7.30 15.62
CA ILE A 125 -38.52 6.76 15.32
C ILE A 125 -39.61 7.62 15.96
N GLN A 126 -39.44 8.08 17.21
CA GLN A 126 -40.38 9.01 17.84
C GLN A 126 -40.48 10.36 17.12
N THR A 127 -39.36 10.86 16.60
CA THR A 127 -39.35 12.12 15.84
C THR A 127 -40.07 11.99 14.49
N LYS A 128 -40.04 10.81 13.85
CA LYS A 128 -40.80 10.53 12.62
C LYS A 128 -42.30 10.36 12.88
N ALA A 129 -42.69 9.80 14.02
CA ALA A 129 -44.10 9.61 14.39
C ALA A 129 -44.82 10.93 14.71
N LEU A 130 -44.13 11.93 15.30
CA LEU A 130 -44.72 13.24 15.62
C LEU A 130 -44.91 14.16 14.40
N ILE A 131 -44.21 13.89 13.29
CA ILE A 131 -44.29 14.70 12.06
C ILE A 131 -45.51 14.31 11.20
N GLN A 132 -46.10 13.13 11.38
CA GLN A 132 -47.28 12.70 10.60
C GLN A 132 -48.62 13.17 11.18
N ASP A 133 -48.70 13.60 12.45
CA ASP A 133 -49.96 14.01 13.10
C ASP A 133 -50.15 15.52 13.31
N SER A 134 -49.26 16.36 12.75
CA SER A 134 -49.26 17.80 13.00
C SER A 134 -49.56 18.67 11.76
N ASN A 135 -50.41 18.19 10.85
CA ASN A 135 -50.86 18.95 9.67
C ASN A 135 -51.99 19.98 9.93
N ASN A 136 -52.26 20.37 11.17
CA ASN A 136 -53.29 21.39 11.42
C ASN A 136 -53.10 22.23 12.71
N ARG A 137 -51.89 22.73 12.97
CA ARG A 137 -51.66 23.80 13.95
C ARG A 137 -50.76 24.88 13.38
N THR A 138 -51.17 26.12 13.59
CA THR A 138 -50.47 27.37 13.26
C THR A 138 -48.98 27.29 13.58
N CYS A 139 -48.18 27.47 12.53
CA CYS A 139 -46.72 27.51 12.55
C CYS A 139 -46.24 28.71 13.37
N GLU A 140 -45.94 28.49 14.66
CA GLU A 140 -45.00 29.34 15.37
C GLU A 140 -43.64 29.17 14.72
N LYS A 141 -43.11 30.28 14.19
CA LYS A 141 -41.81 30.35 13.54
C LYS A 141 -40.73 30.00 14.56
N PHE A 142 -40.32 28.73 14.63
CA PHE A 142 -39.03 28.37 15.21
C PHE A 142 -37.95 29.02 14.35
N SER A 143 -37.39 30.14 14.83
CA SER A 143 -36.21 30.72 14.20
C SER A 143 -35.07 29.72 14.33
N VAL A 144 -34.71 29.04 13.24
CA VAL A 144 -33.51 28.20 13.18
C VAL A 144 -32.33 29.14 13.37
N GLN A 145 -31.81 29.22 14.60
CA GLN A 145 -30.58 29.94 14.89
C GLN A 145 -29.47 29.29 14.06
N LYS A 146 -28.93 30.04 13.10
CA LYS A 146 -27.75 29.60 12.37
C LYS A 146 -26.63 29.38 13.39
N LYS A 147 -26.16 28.14 13.53
CA LYS A 147 -25.00 27.84 14.35
C LYS A 147 -23.76 28.40 13.65
N HIS A 148 -23.17 29.44 14.23
CA HIS A 148 -21.96 30.08 13.71
C HIS A 148 -20.72 29.20 14.00
N TRP A 149 -19.77 29.24 13.08
CA TRP A 149 -18.47 28.60 13.23
C TRP A 149 -17.41 29.64 13.54
N TYR A 150 -16.54 29.29 14.48
CA TYR A 150 -15.43 30.13 14.92
C TYR A 150 -14.13 29.42 14.62
N TYR A 151 -13.22 30.12 13.96
CA TYR A 151 -11.94 29.60 13.50
C TYR A 151 -10.81 30.26 14.27
N PHE A 152 -9.92 29.45 14.83
CA PHE A 152 -8.79 29.87 15.64
C PHE A 152 -7.52 29.61 14.84
N PRO A 153 -6.72 30.64 14.55
CA PRO A 153 -5.41 30.41 13.96
C PRO A 153 -4.52 29.73 15.01
N VAL A 154 -3.84 28.66 14.60
CA VAL A 154 -2.99 27.85 15.49
C VAL A 154 -1.64 27.56 14.85
N ARG A 155 -0.61 27.38 15.68
CA ARG A 155 0.71 26.88 15.27
C ARG A 155 0.93 25.49 15.88
N TRP A 156 1.20 24.50 15.03
CA TRP A 156 1.55 23.16 15.48
C TRP A 156 2.96 23.15 16.05
N GLU A 157 3.09 22.69 17.29
CA GLU A 157 4.39 22.42 17.91
C GLU A 157 4.80 20.98 17.59
N VAL A 158 3.88 20.03 17.75
CA VAL A 158 4.05 18.63 17.32
C VAL A 158 2.76 18.09 16.73
N ASN A 159 2.85 17.40 15.59
CA ASN A 159 1.78 16.59 15.03
C ASN A 159 2.35 15.30 14.45
N PHE A 160 1.69 14.16 14.69
CA PHE A 160 2.17 12.88 14.16
C PHE A 160 1.80 12.68 12.69
N ILE A 161 0.79 13.39 12.18
CA ILE A 161 0.14 12.98 10.93
C ILE A 161 0.96 13.23 9.67
N ASN A 162 1.76 14.28 9.67
CA ASN A 162 2.60 14.60 8.52
C ASN A 162 3.74 13.58 8.33
N GLU A 163 4.27 13.03 9.43
CA GLU A 163 5.46 12.16 9.38
C GLU A 163 5.17 10.68 9.63
N PHE A 164 4.12 10.37 10.39
CA PHE A 164 3.84 9.03 10.90
C PHE A 164 2.40 8.55 10.63
N GLY A 165 1.60 9.32 9.90
CA GLY A 165 0.22 8.98 9.55
C GLY A 165 -0.70 8.96 10.79
N GLU A 166 -1.45 7.88 10.99
CA GLU A 166 -2.43 7.80 12.09
C GLU A 166 -1.82 7.36 13.43
N GLN A 167 -0.50 7.28 13.52
CA GLN A 167 0.19 7.02 14.79
C GLN A 167 -0.01 8.18 15.77
N CYS A 168 0.02 7.89 17.06
CA CYS A 168 -0.21 8.86 18.13
C CYS A 168 0.43 8.37 19.43
N LEU A 169 0.59 9.26 20.43
CA LEU A 169 0.96 8.84 21.78
C LEU A 169 -0.15 7.95 22.37
N PRO A 170 0.11 6.68 22.72
CA PRO A 170 -0.92 5.79 23.25
C PRO A 170 -1.48 6.30 24.57
N SER A 171 -2.80 6.21 24.73
CA SER A 171 -3.51 6.60 25.98
C SER A 171 -3.01 5.86 27.24
N LYS A 172 -2.40 4.69 27.09
CA LYS A 172 -1.77 3.97 28.20
C LYS A 172 -0.65 4.78 28.87
N GLU A 173 0.09 5.57 28.10
CA GLU A 173 1.18 6.41 28.63
C GLU A 173 0.67 7.56 29.53
N THR A 174 -0.62 7.87 29.43
CA THR A 174 -1.29 8.93 30.20
C THR A 174 -2.35 8.38 31.17
N GLU A 175 -2.42 7.07 31.38
CA GLU A 175 -3.50 6.43 32.17
C GLU A 175 -3.52 6.85 33.64
N ASN A 176 -2.36 7.22 34.18
CA ASN A 176 -2.19 7.64 35.58
C ASN A 176 -2.41 9.15 35.79
N LEU A 177 -2.73 9.90 34.73
CA LEU A 177 -2.97 11.34 34.83
C LEU A 177 -4.45 11.62 35.04
N VAL A 178 -4.74 12.54 35.95
CA VAL A 178 -6.10 12.97 36.29
C VAL A 178 -6.21 14.47 36.12
N ALA A 179 -7.36 14.93 35.63
CA ALA A 179 -7.71 16.34 35.57
C ALA A 179 -8.03 16.89 36.97
N VAL A 180 -8.23 18.21 37.08
CA VAL A 180 -8.50 18.91 38.34
C VAL A 180 -9.77 18.38 39.04
N ASP A 181 -10.75 17.90 38.28
CA ASP A 181 -11.99 17.31 38.79
C ASP A 181 -11.88 15.81 39.14
N GLY A 182 -10.67 15.24 39.07
CA GLY A 182 -10.40 13.81 39.31
C GLY A 182 -10.70 12.90 38.12
N THR A 183 -11.21 13.43 37.00
CA THR A 183 -11.48 12.63 35.80
C THR A 183 -10.16 12.13 35.19
N PRO A 184 -10.02 10.84 34.85
CA PRO A 184 -8.87 10.35 34.10
C PRO A 184 -8.70 11.13 32.80
N ILE A 185 -7.48 11.58 32.49
CA ILE A 185 -7.24 12.51 31.38
C ILE A 185 -7.71 11.95 30.03
N ASN A 186 -7.64 10.63 29.85
CA ASN A 186 -8.08 9.95 28.64
C ASN A 186 -9.61 10.06 28.42
N LYS A 187 -10.36 10.31 29.49
CA LYS A 187 -11.81 10.54 29.51
C LYS A 187 -12.17 12.03 29.55
N ALA A 188 -11.18 12.94 29.45
CA ALA A 188 -11.43 14.36 29.45
C ALA A 188 -12.38 14.76 28.30
N ARG A 189 -13.32 15.64 28.62
CA ARG A 189 -14.30 16.15 27.66
C ARG A 189 -13.64 17.12 26.68
N ASN A 190 -14.32 17.36 25.57
CA ASN A 190 -13.92 18.39 24.62
C ASN A 190 -13.91 19.77 25.32
N TRP A 191 -12.82 20.51 25.19
CA TRP A 191 -12.55 21.81 25.84
C TRP A 191 -12.36 21.74 27.35
N GLN A 192 -12.05 20.57 27.90
CA GLN A 192 -11.72 20.47 29.32
C GLN A 192 -10.35 21.11 29.56
N GLU A 193 -10.33 22.13 30.41
CA GLU A 193 -9.11 22.72 30.92
C GLU A 193 -8.40 21.74 31.87
N VAL A 194 -7.07 21.71 31.79
CA VAL A 194 -6.22 20.88 32.64
C VAL A 194 -5.20 21.77 33.34
N SER A 195 -4.73 21.35 34.51
CA SER A 195 -3.73 22.14 35.23
C SER A 195 -2.44 22.26 34.40
N PRO A 196 -1.68 23.36 34.56
CA PRO A 196 -0.42 23.57 33.84
C PRO A 196 0.54 22.37 33.94
N ASP A 197 0.69 21.79 35.14
CA ASP A 197 1.55 20.62 35.37
C ASP A 197 1.13 19.40 34.53
N ILE A 198 -0.18 19.13 34.46
CA ILE A 198 -0.71 18.00 33.70
C ILE A 198 -0.61 18.26 32.20
N GLY A 199 -0.96 19.46 31.74
CA GLY A 199 -0.85 19.87 30.35
C GLY A 199 0.58 19.77 29.83
N GLN A 200 1.54 20.34 30.57
CA GLN A 200 2.96 20.27 30.26
C GLN A 200 3.47 18.81 30.23
N LYS A 201 3.05 17.99 31.20
CA LYS A 201 3.43 16.57 31.25
C LYS A 201 2.93 15.79 30.02
N ILE A 202 1.72 16.06 29.54
CA ILE A 202 1.21 15.41 28.31
C ILE A 202 2.01 15.87 27.08
N CYS A 203 2.30 17.17 26.94
CA CYS A 203 3.13 17.69 25.85
C CYS A 203 4.52 17.03 25.83
N LEU A 204 5.18 16.91 26.99
CA LEU A 204 6.47 16.23 27.12
C LEU A 204 6.39 14.74 26.71
N LEU A 205 5.32 14.04 27.07
CA LEU A 205 5.10 12.66 26.63
C LEU A 205 4.89 12.57 25.12
N ILE A 206 4.18 13.54 24.52
CA ILE A 206 4.00 13.64 23.07
C ILE A 206 5.37 13.85 22.39
N ASP A 207 6.18 14.80 22.88
CA ASP A 207 7.51 15.09 22.34
C ASP A 207 8.44 13.86 22.43
N HIS A 208 8.46 13.19 23.59
CA HIS A 208 9.25 11.97 23.79
C HIS A 208 8.82 10.85 22.84
N HIS A 209 7.52 10.64 22.67
CA HIS A 209 7.02 9.59 21.78
C HIS A 209 7.29 9.92 20.31
N TYR A 210 7.15 11.18 19.93
CA TYR A 210 7.48 11.66 18.59
C TYR A 210 8.97 11.46 18.29
N LYS A 211 9.86 11.80 19.23
CA LYS A 211 11.30 11.53 19.12
C LYS A 211 11.60 10.03 19.01
N PHE A 212 10.95 9.20 19.83
CA PHE A 212 11.09 7.74 19.75
C PHE A 212 10.72 7.19 18.36
N LEU A 213 9.65 7.70 17.73
CA LEU A 213 9.26 7.29 16.37
C LEU A 213 10.29 7.74 15.32
N ASN A 214 10.86 8.94 15.47
CA ASN A 214 11.97 9.40 14.63
C ASN A 214 13.21 8.52 14.76
N ASP A 215 13.68 8.27 15.98
CA ASP A 215 14.85 7.41 16.23
C ASP A 215 14.64 5.99 15.67
N LYS A 216 13.43 5.45 15.78
CA LYS A 216 13.05 4.16 15.22
C LYS A 216 13.03 4.15 13.69
N ARG A 217 12.58 5.24 13.06
CA ARG A 217 12.61 5.41 11.59
C ARG A 217 14.06 5.46 11.11
N ASP A 218 14.90 6.24 11.77
CA ASP A 218 16.31 6.43 11.41
C ASP A 218 17.11 5.14 11.60
N LEU A 219 16.86 4.39 12.67
CA LEU A 219 17.46 3.08 12.88
C LEU A 219 17.07 2.09 11.77
N LYS A 220 15.79 2.06 11.36
CA LYS A 220 15.35 1.23 10.23
C LYS A 220 16.01 1.64 8.93
N LEU A 221 16.15 2.94 8.68
CA LEU A 221 16.82 3.46 7.49
C LEU A 221 18.29 3.04 7.49
N LYS A 222 19.00 3.22 8.61
CA LYS A 222 20.39 2.79 8.77
C LYS A 222 20.55 1.28 8.57
N GLN A 223 19.67 0.47 9.17
CA GLN A 223 19.67 -0.99 8.97
C GLN A 223 19.36 -1.37 7.52
N SER A 224 18.50 -0.63 6.82
CA SER A 224 18.23 -0.86 5.40
C SER A 224 19.46 -0.54 4.54
N LEU A 225 20.17 0.55 4.86
CA LEU A 225 21.41 0.94 4.18
C LEU A 225 22.55 -0.06 4.46
N GLU A 226 22.63 -0.61 5.68
CA GLU A 226 23.62 -1.63 6.03
C GLU A 226 23.28 -3.03 5.45
N LYS A 227 21.99 -3.34 5.28
CA LYS A 227 21.53 -4.64 4.74
C LYS A 227 21.46 -4.70 3.22
N ASN A 228 21.28 -3.57 2.56
CA ASN A 228 21.36 -3.50 1.11
C ASN A 228 22.84 -3.37 0.74
N PRO A 229 23.53 -4.46 0.35
CA PRO A 229 24.83 -4.28 -0.30
C PRO A 229 24.63 -3.32 -1.47
N ASP A 230 25.70 -2.60 -1.83
CA ASP A 230 25.68 -1.79 -3.05
C ASP A 230 25.04 -2.59 -4.20
N PRO A 231 24.23 -1.93 -5.03
CA PRO A 231 23.63 -2.53 -6.21
C PRO A 231 24.65 -3.44 -6.90
N PHE A 232 24.27 -4.70 -7.15
CA PHE A 232 25.10 -5.54 -8.01
C PHE A 232 25.20 -4.89 -9.39
N TYR A 233 24.32 -3.98 -9.79
CA TYR A 233 24.55 -3.13 -10.95
C TYR A 233 23.92 -1.75 -10.77
N ILE A 234 24.63 -0.67 -11.13
CA ILE A 234 24.07 0.69 -11.17
C ILE A 234 23.88 1.05 -12.63
N VAL A 235 22.63 1.27 -13.03
CA VAL A 235 22.27 1.70 -14.40
C VAL A 235 22.76 3.12 -14.63
N GLN A 236 23.42 3.37 -15.76
CA GLN A 236 23.75 4.73 -16.21
C GLN A 236 22.67 5.20 -17.19
N SER A 237 22.20 6.43 -17.02
CA SER A 237 21.12 6.99 -17.84
C SER A 237 21.54 7.11 -19.31
N GLY A 238 20.68 6.58 -20.22
CA GLY A 238 20.89 6.65 -21.67
C GLY A 238 21.47 5.39 -22.33
N GLU A 239 21.66 4.30 -21.59
CA GLU A 239 22.11 3.03 -22.17
C GLU A 239 21.00 2.32 -22.96
N VAL A 240 21.35 1.72 -24.09
CA VAL A 240 20.46 0.85 -24.85
C VAL A 240 20.23 -0.43 -24.05
N GLU A 241 18.97 -0.88 -23.95
CA GLU A 241 18.57 -2.05 -23.16
C GLU A 241 19.51 -3.25 -23.38
N GLU A 242 19.76 -3.68 -24.61
CA GLU A 242 20.67 -4.79 -24.91
C GLU A 242 22.07 -4.65 -24.29
N GLN A 243 22.61 -3.43 -24.20
CA GLN A 243 23.91 -3.16 -23.58
C GLN A 243 23.86 -3.31 -22.06
N MET A 244 22.76 -2.87 -21.43
CA MET A 244 22.55 -3.03 -19.99
C MET A 244 22.53 -4.52 -19.60
N TRP A 245 21.80 -5.35 -20.34
CA TRP A 245 21.68 -6.78 -20.04
C TRP A 245 23.02 -7.47 -20.15
N LYS A 246 23.76 -7.18 -21.22
CA LYS A 246 25.10 -7.71 -21.42
C LYS A 246 26.03 -7.34 -20.27
N LYS A 247 26.01 -6.09 -19.80
CA LYS A 247 26.85 -5.66 -18.67
C LYS A 247 26.55 -6.41 -17.37
N VAL A 248 25.27 -6.65 -17.07
CA VAL A 248 24.92 -7.41 -15.88
C VAL A 248 25.33 -8.87 -16.02
N VAL A 249 25.11 -9.49 -17.19
CA VAL A 249 25.57 -10.85 -17.47
C VAL A 249 27.10 -10.95 -17.35
N ASP A 250 27.85 -10.05 -17.98
CA ASP A 250 29.31 -9.99 -17.88
C ASP A 250 29.78 -9.83 -16.43
N LYS A 251 29.04 -9.05 -15.63
CA LYS A 251 29.32 -8.88 -14.20
C LYS A 251 29.04 -10.16 -13.40
N VAL A 252 27.92 -10.85 -13.66
CA VAL A 252 27.62 -12.16 -13.04
C VAL A 252 28.70 -13.18 -13.40
N GLU A 253 29.11 -13.25 -14.67
CA GLU A 253 30.16 -14.19 -15.11
C GLU A 253 31.50 -13.91 -14.44
N ARG A 254 31.85 -12.63 -14.27
CA ARG A 254 33.10 -12.22 -13.63
C ARG A 254 33.12 -12.45 -12.12
N GLU A 255 32.02 -12.14 -11.42
CA GLU A 255 31.99 -12.06 -9.96
C GLU A 255 31.38 -13.29 -9.29
N LEU A 256 30.47 -13.99 -9.95
CA LEU A 256 29.70 -15.09 -9.35
C LEU A 256 29.99 -16.44 -10.03
N GLY A 257 30.05 -16.48 -11.36
CA GLY A 257 30.36 -17.70 -12.12
C GLY A 257 29.58 -17.81 -13.43
N ARG A 258 29.75 -18.94 -14.12
CA ARG A 258 29.24 -19.15 -15.49
C ARG A 258 27.72 -18.96 -15.57
N VAL A 259 27.24 -18.17 -16.52
CA VAL A 259 25.80 -17.95 -16.74
C VAL A 259 25.23 -19.01 -17.69
N HIS A 260 24.19 -19.72 -17.24
CA HIS A 260 23.51 -20.75 -18.03
C HIS A 260 22.23 -20.24 -18.70
N LEU A 261 21.57 -19.27 -18.06
CA LEU A 261 20.41 -18.56 -18.56
C LEU A 261 20.50 -17.10 -18.15
N ALA A 262 20.27 -16.19 -19.09
CA ALA A 262 19.80 -14.84 -18.83
C ALA A 262 18.61 -14.55 -19.74
N CYS A 263 17.51 -14.05 -19.17
CA CYS A 263 16.30 -13.76 -19.93
C CYS A 263 15.46 -12.68 -19.26
N PRO A 264 14.53 -12.06 -19.99
CA PRO A 264 13.60 -11.15 -19.40
C PRO A 264 12.65 -11.75 -18.41
N PHE A 265 12.29 -10.90 -17.47
CA PHE A 265 11.33 -11.19 -16.44
C PHE A 265 10.13 -10.23 -16.58
N GLY A 266 9.17 -10.33 -15.66
CA GLY A 266 8.02 -9.44 -15.68
C GLY A 266 7.21 -9.51 -16.97
N SER A 267 6.80 -8.37 -17.51
CA SER A 267 5.88 -8.32 -18.67
C SER A 267 6.53 -8.56 -20.03
N GLN A 268 7.83 -8.30 -20.16
CA GLN A 268 8.56 -8.48 -21.41
C GLN A 268 8.60 -9.95 -21.83
N ARG A 269 8.88 -10.87 -20.89
CA ARG A 269 8.94 -12.32 -21.14
C ARG A 269 7.66 -12.91 -21.75
N TYR A 270 6.52 -12.25 -21.56
CA TYR A 270 5.23 -12.71 -22.02
C TYR A 270 4.79 -12.06 -23.34
N ASN A 271 5.60 -11.16 -23.90
CA ASN A 271 5.21 -10.26 -24.99
C ASN A 271 4.02 -9.34 -24.64
N LEU A 272 3.98 -8.85 -23.40
CA LEU A 272 2.89 -8.01 -22.88
C LEU A 272 3.38 -6.65 -22.38
N HIS A 273 4.62 -6.28 -22.65
CA HIS A 273 5.17 -4.98 -22.23
C HIS A 273 4.56 -3.83 -23.05
N LYS A 274 4.58 -2.64 -22.45
CA LYS A 274 4.29 -1.34 -23.08
C LYS A 274 5.57 -0.51 -23.07
N ALA A 275 5.59 0.62 -23.76
CA ALA A 275 6.75 1.52 -23.81
C ALA A 275 7.21 1.99 -22.41
N GLU A 276 6.29 2.09 -21.46
CA GLU A 276 6.55 2.54 -20.08
C GLU A 276 6.78 1.37 -19.11
N SER A 277 6.90 0.14 -19.60
CA SER A 277 7.14 -1.01 -18.72
C SER A 277 8.58 -1.02 -18.21
N ASP A 278 8.72 -1.39 -16.96
CA ASP A 278 9.99 -1.68 -16.30
C ASP A 278 10.76 -2.80 -17.01
N THR A 279 12.07 -2.78 -16.80
CA THR A 279 12.97 -3.84 -17.27
C THR A 279 13.34 -4.72 -16.09
N ASP A 280 12.92 -5.99 -16.17
CA ASP A 280 13.23 -7.00 -15.18
C ASP A 280 14.07 -8.12 -15.81
N MET A 281 15.03 -8.66 -15.06
CA MET A 281 15.90 -9.73 -15.54
C MET A 281 15.94 -10.91 -14.59
N PHE A 282 16.06 -12.11 -15.17
CA PHE A 282 16.23 -13.36 -14.46
C PHE A 282 17.48 -14.07 -14.96
N ILE A 283 18.38 -14.43 -14.04
CA ILE A 283 19.65 -15.07 -14.35
C ILE A 283 19.80 -16.36 -13.53
N VAL A 284 20.28 -17.42 -14.18
CA VAL A 284 20.75 -18.64 -13.53
C VAL A 284 22.24 -18.79 -13.80
N TYR A 285 23.03 -18.80 -12.73
CA TYR A 285 24.48 -18.95 -12.81
C TYR A 285 24.97 -20.18 -12.05
N GLN A 286 26.10 -20.72 -12.46
CA GLN A 286 26.83 -21.78 -11.80
C GLN A 286 28.06 -21.20 -11.11
N ALA A 287 28.03 -21.16 -9.77
CA ALA A 287 29.22 -20.85 -8.99
C ALA A 287 30.31 -21.91 -9.18
N ASN A 288 31.57 -21.56 -8.90
CA ASN A 288 32.65 -22.54 -8.98
C ASN A 288 32.42 -23.67 -7.98
N THR A 289 32.60 -24.90 -8.43
CA THR A 289 32.40 -26.09 -7.59
C THR A 289 33.31 -26.08 -6.35
N LYS A 290 34.50 -25.48 -6.45
CA LYS A 290 35.41 -25.29 -5.30
C LYS A 290 34.83 -24.36 -4.23
N ASP A 291 34.18 -23.28 -4.63
CA ASP A 291 33.59 -22.30 -3.70
C ASP A 291 32.42 -22.93 -2.94
N LEU A 292 31.63 -23.77 -3.63
CA LEU A 292 30.54 -24.53 -3.00
C LEU A 292 31.03 -25.54 -1.95
N LEU A 293 32.18 -26.16 -2.18
CA LEU A 293 32.80 -27.12 -1.26
C LEU A 293 33.74 -26.46 -0.24
N GLY A 294 33.95 -25.14 -0.35
CA GLY A 294 34.80 -24.34 0.52
C GLY A 294 34.09 -23.88 1.79
N PHE A 295 34.77 -23.07 2.58
CA PHE A 295 34.23 -22.52 3.83
C PHE A 295 33.35 -21.27 3.60
N ASP A 296 33.40 -20.69 2.40
CA ASP A 296 32.66 -19.49 2.02
C ASP A 296 31.75 -19.78 0.80
N PRO A 297 30.64 -20.52 1.00
CA PRO A 297 29.78 -20.90 -0.10
C PRO A 297 29.11 -19.68 -0.76
N PRO A 298 28.84 -19.75 -2.08
CA PRO A 298 28.22 -18.66 -2.82
C PRO A 298 26.80 -18.37 -2.31
N LYS A 299 26.34 -17.13 -2.49
CA LYS A 299 24.95 -16.78 -2.20
C LYS A 299 24.00 -17.53 -3.13
N HIS A 300 23.04 -18.24 -2.55
CA HIS A 300 22.00 -18.97 -3.30
C HIS A 300 21.12 -18.08 -4.16
N THR A 301 20.90 -16.82 -3.76
CA THR A 301 20.09 -15.85 -4.50
C THR A 301 20.64 -14.45 -4.28
N VAL A 302 20.78 -13.69 -5.37
CA VAL A 302 21.12 -12.27 -5.35
C VAL A 302 19.97 -11.50 -5.98
N LYS A 303 19.54 -10.43 -5.30
CA LYS A 303 18.52 -9.48 -5.76
C LYS A 303 19.03 -8.08 -5.52
N ASN A 304 18.59 -7.13 -6.32
CA ASN A 304 18.77 -5.71 -6.01
C ASN A 304 17.78 -5.24 -4.94
N SER A 305 17.95 -4.00 -4.51
CA SER A 305 16.94 -3.28 -3.74
C SER A 305 15.81 -2.78 -4.66
N ASP A 306 14.58 -2.67 -4.16
CA ASP A 306 13.36 -2.23 -4.89
C ASP A 306 13.43 -0.77 -5.44
N HIS A 307 14.61 -0.16 -5.52
CA HIS A 307 14.84 1.25 -5.84
C HIS A 307 15.76 1.47 -7.05
N GLU A 308 16.19 0.42 -7.75
CA GLU A 308 17.04 0.53 -8.93
C GLU A 308 16.22 0.47 -10.23
N GLU A 309 16.77 1.01 -11.33
CA GLU A 309 16.06 1.11 -12.62
C GLU A 309 15.88 -0.25 -13.33
N CYS A 310 16.65 -1.27 -12.94
CA CYS A 310 16.56 -2.62 -13.49
C CYS A 310 16.51 -3.64 -12.34
N ASP A 311 15.37 -4.29 -12.17
CA ASP A 311 15.21 -5.36 -11.19
C ASP A 311 15.81 -6.66 -11.70
N TYR A 312 16.69 -7.28 -10.92
CA TYR A 312 17.26 -8.58 -11.27
C TYR A 312 17.07 -9.61 -10.16
N THR A 313 16.74 -10.83 -10.57
CA THR A 313 16.79 -12.02 -9.71
C THR A 313 17.83 -12.99 -10.27
N ILE A 314 18.89 -13.21 -9.52
CA ILE A 314 19.99 -14.10 -9.88
C ILE A 314 19.97 -15.30 -8.95
N HIS A 315 19.82 -16.50 -9.51
CA HIS A 315 19.85 -17.76 -8.76
C HIS A 315 21.11 -18.55 -9.07
N GLU A 316 21.74 -19.04 -8.01
CA GLU A 316 22.74 -20.10 -8.13
C GLU A 316 22.03 -21.38 -8.62
N VAL A 317 22.68 -22.16 -9.49
CA VAL A 317 22.04 -23.29 -10.20
C VAL A 317 21.44 -24.33 -9.24
N HIS A 318 22.06 -24.61 -8.09
CA HIS A 318 21.49 -25.51 -7.09
C HIS A 318 20.17 -24.97 -6.53
N ARG A 319 20.14 -23.67 -6.20
CA ARG A 319 18.92 -23.02 -5.71
C ARG A 319 17.82 -23.02 -6.78
N TYR A 320 18.19 -22.80 -8.03
CA TYR A 320 17.25 -22.89 -9.14
C TYR A 320 16.66 -24.31 -9.30
N CYS A 321 17.48 -25.36 -9.18
CA CYS A 321 17.02 -26.76 -9.19
C CYS A 321 16.00 -27.02 -8.07
N GLU A 322 16.29 -26.59 -6.83
CA GLU A 322 15.34 -26.71 -5.71
C GLU A 322 14.01 -26.03 -6.02
N LEU A 323 14.06 -24.82 -6.59
CA LEU A 323 12.85 -24.04 -6.87
C LEU A 323 11.99 -24.68 -7.97
N ILE A 324 12.60 -25.19 -9.05
CA ILE A 324 11.88 -25.96 -10.07
C ILE A 324 11.25 -27.21 -9.47
N LEU A 325 12.02 -28.00 -8.70
CA LEU A 325 11.51 -29.24 -8.13
C LEU A 325 10.34 -28.96 -7.18
N ASN A 326 10.34 -27.84 -6.48
CA ASN A 326 9.20 -27.43 -5.67
C ASN A 326 8.05 -26.81 -6.49
N GLY A 327 8.15 -26.72 -7.82
CA GLY A 327 7.15 -26.15 -8.72
C GLY A 327 7.04 -24.63 -8.71
N ASP A 328 8.09 -23.88 -8.34
CA ASP A 328 8.06 -22.40 -8.38
C ASP A 328 7.74 -21.91 -9.81
N PRO A 329 6.59 -21.24 -10.05
CA PRO A 329 6.17 -20.86 -11.39
C PRO A 329 7.22 -20.03 -12.12
N ARG A 330 7.88 -19.10 -11.41
CA ARG A 330 8.86 -18.20 -12.02
C ARG A 330 10.04 -18.95 -12.59
N CYS A 331 10.47 -20.02 -11.91
CA CYS A 331 11.57 -20.87 -12.35
C CYS A 331 11.12 -21.88 -13.42
N VAL A 332 9.94 -22.48 -13.27
CA VAL A 332 9.40 -23.44 -14.26
C VAL A 332 9.17 -22.77 -15.61
N GLU A 333 8.61 -21.56 -15.63
CA GLU A 333 8.36 -20.79 -16.85
C GLU A 333 9.64 -20.51 -17.67
N THR A 334 10.82 -20.43 -17.04
CA THR A 334 12.06 -20.18 -17.80
C THR A 334 12.49 -21.37 -18.69
N LEU A 335 11.89 -22.54 -18.49
CA LEU A 335 12.08 -23.71 -19.36
C LEU A 335 11.19 -23.67 -20.62
N PHE A 336 10.27 -22.71 -20.71
CA PHE A 336 9.28 -22.57 -21.80
C PHE A 336 9.41 -21.22 -22.53
N LEU A 337 10.58 -20.58 -22.44
CA LEU A 337 10.83 -19.29 -23.07
C LEU A 337 10.88 -19.41 -24.59
N HIS A 338 10.40 -18.37 -25.27
CA HIS A 338 10.54 -18.23 -26.71
C HIS A 338 11.98 -17.86 -27.06
N PRO A 339 12.55 -18.38 -28.17
CA PRO A 339 13.92 -18.07 -28.58
C PRO A 339 14.22 -16.56 -28.65
N ASP A 340 13.29 -15.76 -29.17
CA ASP A 340 13.44 -14.30 -29.30
C ASP A 340 13.45 -13.56 -27.96
N SER A 341 13.09 -14.23 -26.87
CA SER A 341 13.12 -13.68 -25.51
C SER A 341 14.37 -14.11 -24.74
N LEU A 342 15.32 -14.80 -25.34
CA LEU A 342 16.54 -15.23 -24.66
C LEU A 342 17.64 -14.21 -24.86
N VAL A 343 18.26 -13.76 -23.75
CA VAL A 343 19.46 -12.94 -23.81
C VAL A 343 20.71 -13.83 -23.88
N GLN A 344 20.79 -14.84 -23.03
CA GLN A 344 21.87 -15.82 -23.05
C GLN A 344 21.35 -17.21 -22.66
N THR A 345 21.83 -18.25 -23.35
CA THR A 345 21.64 -19.65 -22.95
C THR A 345 22.87 -20.49 -23.22
N SER A 346 23.08 -21.50 -22.39
CA SER A 346 24.16 -22.48 -22.52
C SER A 346 23.68 -23.80 -23.16
N PRO A 347 24.58 -24.63 -23.73
CA PRO A 347 24.22 -25.98 -24.19
C PRO A 347 23.61 -26.85 -23.08
N GLU A 348 24.12 -26.75 -21.87
CA GLU A 348 23.64 -27.48 -20.70
C GLU A 348 22.20 -27.07 -20.37
N TRP A 349 21.86 -25.79 -20.51
CA TRP A 349 20.49 -25.31 -20.35
C TRP A 349 19.53 -25.94 -21.37
N LYS A 350 19.96 -26.03 -22.63
CA LYS A 350 19.15 -26.64 -23.70
C LYS A 350 18.83 -28.11 -23.39
N ASN A 351 19.77 -28.85 -22.78
CA ASN A 351 19.54 -30.23 -22.33
C ASN A 351 18.44 -30.31 -21.26
N LEU A 352 18.39 -29.34 -20.34
CA LEU A 352 17.33 -29.27 -19.32
C LEU A 352 15.96 -28.92 -19.94
N VAL A 353 15.93 -27.99 -20.90
CA VAL A 353 14.71 -27.57 -21.61
C VAL A 353 14.02 -28.73 -22.34
N VAL A 354 14.78 -29.71 -22.85
CA VAL A 354 14.19 -30.93 -23.45
C VAL A 354 13.32 -31.70 -22.45
N LYS A 355 13.66 -31.64 -21.17
CA LYS A 355 12.98 -32.35 -20.07
C LYS A 355 11.88 -31.51 -19.40
N ARG A 356 11.56 -30.31 -19.92
CA ARG A 356 10.69 -29.31 -19.28
C ARG A 356 9.31 -29.81 -18.84
N MET A 357 8.74 -30.78 -19.56
CA MET A 357 7.42 -31.33 -19.23
C MET A 357 7.40 -32.10 -17.91
N LEU A 358 8.55 -32.63 -17.45
CA LEU A 358 8.66 -33.32 -16.16
C LEU A 358 8.37 -32.40 -14.96
N PHE A 359 8.45 -31.09 -15.15
CA PHE A 359 8.28 -30.10 -14.08
C PHE A 359 6.87 -29.47 -14.05
N LEU A 360 5.97 -29.91 -14.93
CA LEU A 360 4.54 -29.55 -14.88
C LEU A 360 3.77 -30.57 -14.04
N ASN A 361 3.89 -30.43 -12.71
CA ASN A 361 3.31 -31.34 -11.71
C ASN A 361 2.23 -30.65 -10.85
N ILE A 362 1.65 -31.40 -9.90
CA ILE A 362 0.59 -30.88 -9.02
C ILE A 362 1.09 -29.76 -8.11
N GLU A 363 2.34 -29.80 -7.65
CA GLU A 363 2.93 -28.73 -6.84
C GLU A 363 3.05 -27.43 -7.63
N CYS A 364 3.42 -27.52 -8.90
CA CYS A 364 3.46 -26.39 -9.83
C CYS A 364 2.05 -25.82 -10.04
N LEU A 365 1.06 -26.68 -10.35
CA LEU A 365 -0.34 -26.25 -10.49
C LEU A 365 -0.84 -25.53 -9.24
N ASP A 366 -0.63 -26.12 -8.06
CA ASP A 366 -1.07 -25.54 -6.81
C ASP A 366 -0.40 -24.20 -6.51
N LYS A 367 0.86 -24.00 -6.91
CA LYS A 367 1.51 -22.69 -6.80
C LYS A 367 0.89 -21.64 -7.72
N TYR A 368 0.61 -21.98 -8.98
CA TYR A 368 -0.11 -21.09 -9.88
C TYR A 368 -1.46 -20.66 -9.31
N LEU A 369 -2.24 -21.62 -8.79
CA LEU A 369 -3.55 -21.36 -8.19
C LEU A 369 -3.43 -20.52 -6.92
N ARG A 370 -2.48 -20.84 -6.03
CA ARG A 370 -2.26 -20.04 -4.82
C ARG A 370 -1.88 -18.59 -5.13
N ASP A 371 -1.04 -18.35 -6.13
CA ASP A 371 -0.64 -17.00 -6.53
C ASP A 371 -1.82 -16.25 -7.18
N ALA A 372 -2.60 -16.92 -8.03
CA ALA A 372 -3.78 -16.34 -8.65
C ALA A 372 -4.91 -16.04 -7.64
N GLU A 373 -5.16 -16.92 -6.69
CA GLU A 373 -6.28 -16.84 -5.73
C GLU A 373 -5.91 -16.15 -4.41
N GLY A 374 -4.62 -15.89 -4.20
CA GLY A 374 -4.07 -15.37 -2.96
C GLY A 374 -4.42 -13.92 -2.66
N SER A 375 -3.84 -13.41 -1.56
CA SER A 375 -4.04 -12.03 -1.07
C SER A 375 -3.52 -10.94 -2.01
N ARG A 376 -2.69 -11.30 -3.00
CA ARG A 376 -2.16 -10.44 -4.06
C ARG A 376 -2.76 -10.77 -5.44
N GLY A 377 -3.83 -11.55 -5.47
CA GLY A 377 -4.53 -12.02 -6.67
C GLY A 377 -6.03 -11.70 -6.59
N ILE A 378 -6.87 -12.71 -6.84
CA ILE A 378 -8.34 -12.61 -6.84
C ILE A 378 -8.89 -12.04 -5.53
N LYS A 379 -8.33 -12.39 -4.36
CA LYS A 379 -8.80 -11.82 -3.07
C LYS A 379 -8.60 -10.32 -3.00
N GLN A 380 -7.54 -9.78 -3.60
CA GLN A 380 -7.32 -8.34 -3.66
C GLN A 380 -8.31 -7.68 -4.63
N LEU A 381 -8.54 -8.29 -5.79
CA LEU A 381 -9.52 -7.81 -6.76
C LEU A 381 -10.92 -7.77 -6.14
N ARG A 382 -11.31 -8.82 -5.40
CA ARG A 382 -12.59 -8.90 -4.69
C ARG A 382 -12.75 -7.79 -3.66
N ARG A 383 -11.76 -7.60 -2.78
CA ARG A 383 -11.78 -6.50 -1.80
C ARG A 383 -11.96 -5.15 -2.47
N TRP A 384 -11.25 -4.90 -3.57
CA TRP A 384 -11.41 -3.65 -4.31
C TRP A 384 -12.83 -3.48 -4.86
N CYS A 385 -13.44 -4.54 -5.41
CA CYS A 385 -14.83 -4.49 -5.87
C CYS A 385 -15.82 -4.23 -4.72
N ASP A 386 -15.61 -4.88 -3.56
CA ASP A 386 -16.44 -4.69 -2.36
C ASP A 386 -16.36 -3.24 -1.85
N ASP A 387 -15.17 -2.65 -1.91
CA ASP A 387 -14.91 -1.25 -1.55
C ASP A 387 -15.46 -0.26 -2.61
N ASN A 388 -15.76 -0.72 -3.83
CA ASN A 388 -16.16 0.12 -4.97
C ASN A 388 -17.39 -0.46 -5.72
N PRO A 389 -18.54 -0.63 -5.05
CA PRO A 389 -19.68 -1.40 -5.58
C PRO A 389 -20.37 -0.76 -6.80
N SER A 390 -20.19 0.55 -7.03
CA SER A 390 -20.74 1.27 -8.19
C SER A 390 -19.81 1.28 -9.41
N ALA A 391 -18.57 0.79 -9.28
CA ALA A 391 -17.59 0.82 -10.36
C ALA A 391 -17.95 -0.16 -11.48
N LYS A 392 -18.07 0.34 -12.71
CA LYS A 392 -18.30 -0.49 -13.91
C LYS A 392 -17.01 -0.96 -14.56
N LEU A 393 -15.94 -0.18 -14.40
CA LEU A 393 -14.61 -0.43 -14.93
C LEU A 393 -13.63 -0.61 -13.79
N LEU A 394 -12.62 -1.45 -14.01
CA LEU A 394 -11.49 -1.60 -13.10
C LEU A 394 -10.57 -0.39 -13.18
N SER A 395 -9.98 0.00 -12.06
CA SER A 395 -8.87 0.96 -12.06
C SER A 395 -7.65 0.40 -12.80
N ILE A 396 -6.77 1.27 -13.31
CA ILE A 396 -5.51 0.87 -13.99
C ILE A 396 -4.70 -0.12 -13.14
N LYS A 397 -4.62 0.11 -11.82
CA LYS A 397 -3.94 -0.77 -10.87
C LYS A 397 -4.59 -2.16 -10.82
N MET A 398 -5.92 -2.23 -10.82
CA MET A 398 -6.66 -3.50 -10.82
C MET A 398 -6.62 -4.19 -12.18
N CYS A 399 -6.55 -3.45 -13.29
CA CYS A 399 -6.26 -4.00 -14.61
C CYS A 399 -4.86 -4.64 -14.65
N LYS A 400 -3.83 -3.99 -14.06
CA LYS A 400 -2.49 -4.57 -13.89
C LYS A 400 -2.55 -5.88 -13.07
N LEU A 401 -3.34 -5.91 -12.01
CA LEU A 401 -3.55 -7.12 -11.21
C LEU A 401 -4.28 -8.22 -12.01
N LEU A 402 -5.37 -7.86 -12.71
CA LEU A 402 -6.22 -8.81 -13.42
C LEU A 402 -5.47 -9.53 -14.54
N TYR A 403 -4.67 -8.83 -15.36
CA TYR A 403 -3.95 -9.54 -16.44
C TYR A 403 -2.96 -10.57 -15.88
N ILE A 404 -2.35 -10.30 -14.71
CA ILE A 404 -1.47 -11.25 -14.03
C ILE A 404 -2.29 -12.48 -13.59
N VAL A 405 -3.44 -12.26 -12.95
CA VAL A 405 -4.34 -13.34 -12.52
C VAL A 405 -4.80 -14.20 -13.71
N VAL A 406 -5.32 -13.57 -14.77
CA VAL A 406 -5.81 -14.28 -15.96
C VAL A 406 -4.69 -15.09 -16.61
N ARG A 407 -3.49 -14.52 -16.75
CA ARG A 407 -2.32 -15.22 -17.29
C ARG A 407 -1.93 -16.43 -16.44
N LEU A 408 -1.91 -16.29 -15.11
CA LEU A 408 -1.62 -17.41 -14.19
C LEU A 408 -2.66 -18.53 -14.35
N LEU A 409 -3.95 -18.18 -14.45
CA LEU A 409 -5.02 -19.15 -14.68
C LEU A 409 -4.94 -19.81 -16.06
N GLN A 410 -4.58 -19.08 -17.12
CA GLN A 410 -4.33 -19.67 -18.45
C GLN A 410 -3.18 -20.69 -18.41
N ASN A 411 -2.10 -20.39 -17.69
CA ASN A 411 -0.99 -21.33 -17.50
C ASN A 411 -1.41 -22.55 -16.67
N ALA A 412 -2.17 -22.35 -15.58
CA ALA A 412 -2.75 -23.43 -14.78
C ALA A 412 -3.66 -24.33 -15.62
N LYS A 413 -4.46 -23.73 -16.52
CA LYS A 413 -5.28 -24.45 -17.50
C LYS A 413 -4.42 -25.31 -18.42
N ASN A 414 -3.31 -24.78 -18.96
CA ASN A 414 -2.42 -25.59 -19.80
C ASN A 414 -1.83 -26.79 -19.04
N ILE A 415 -1.49 -26.63 -17.76
CA ILE A 415 -0.98 -27.73 -16.93
C ILE A 415 -2.03 -28.83 -16.78
N VAL A 416 -3.28 -28.49 -16.43
CA VAL A 416 -4.36 -29.49 -16.38
C VAL A 416 -4.79 -30.00 -17.76
N ASP A 417 -4.37 -29.36 -18.84
CA ASP A 417 -4.62 -29.87 -20.20
C ASP A 417 -3.50 -30.82 -20.66
N GLY A 418 -2.42 -30.97 -19.88
CA GLY A 418 -1.21 -31.69 -20.30
C GLY A 418 -0.45 -30.97 -21.42
N HIS A 419 -0.74 -29.69 -21.63
CA HIS A 419 -0.11 -28.87 -22.66
C HIS A 419 1.13 -28.16 -22.11
N PRO A 420 2.13 -27.87 -22.97
CA PRO A 420 3.25 -27.02 -22.59
C PRO A 420 2.75 -25.63 -22.16
N LEU A 421 3.51 -24.97 -21.28
CA LEU A 421 3.23 -23.59 -20.93
C LEU A 421 3.49 -22.70 -22.14
N GLU A 422 2.59 -21.75 -22.37
CA GLU A 422 2.76 -20.71 -23.38
C GLU A 422 3.12 -19.41 -22.66
N ILE A 423 4.43 -19.16 -22.54
CA ILE A 423 4.93 -17.98 -21.83
C ILE A 423 4.88 -16.78 -22.75
N TYR A 424 5.59 -16.84 -23.87
CA TYR A 424 5.53 -15.78 -24.86
C TYR A 424 4.22 -15.86 -25.64
N ARG A 425 3.38 -14.83 -25.56
CA ARG A 425 2.13 -14.78 -26.29
C ARG A 425 2.38 -14.25 -27.70
N LEU A 426 2.12 -15.05 -28.72
CA LEU A 426 2.37 -14.66 -30.11
C LEU A 426 1.54 -13.44 -30.51
N GLU A 427 2.10 -12.61 -31.39
CA GLU A 427 1.40 -11.45 -31.92
C GLU A 427 0.11 -11.88 -32.62
N GLY A 428 -0.99 -11.21 -32.30
CA GLY A 428 -2.31 -11.54 -32.86
C GLY A 428 -3.05 -12.74 -32.23
N SER A 429 -2.44 -13.49 -31.30
CA SER A 429 -3.14 -14.58 -30.58
C SER A 429 -4.32 -14.06 -29.76
N GLN A 430 -5.32 -14.91 -29.52
CA GLN A 430 -6.52 -14.50 -28.78
C GLN A 430 -6.19 -14.23 -27.32
N GLU A 431 -5.30 -15.05 -26.74
CA GLU A 431 -4.77 -14.92 -25.40
C GLU A 431 -4.03 -13.59 -25.24
N ARG A 432 -3.18 -13.23 -26.21
CA ARG A 432 -2.47 -11.94 -26.17
C ARG A 432 -3.44 -10.77 -26.26
N LYS A 433 -4.38 -10.82 -27.21
CA LYS A 433 -5.41 -9.77 -27.40
C LYS A 433 -6.21 -9.54 -26.12
N LEU A 434 -6.60 -10.62 -25.44
CA LEU A 434 -7.30 -10.54 -24.17
C LEU A 434 -6.42 -9.91 -23.08
N LEU A 435 -5.19 -10.39 -22.90
CA LEU A 435 -4.30 -9.86 -21.86
C LEU A 435 -3.94 -8.38 -22.11
N MET A 436 -3.74 -7.99 -23.37
CA MET A 436 -3.47 -6.61 -23.75
C MET A 436 -4.70 -5.70 -23.63
N SER A 437 -5.91 -6.21 -23.88
CA SER A 437 -7.13 -5.43 -23.65
C SER A 437 -7.37 -5.16 -22.17
N ILE A 438 -7.08 -6.13 -21.30
CA ILE A 438 -7.05 -5.91 -19.84
C ILE A 438 -5.98 -4.87 -19.49
N ARG A 439 -4.76 -5.03 -20.01
CA ARG A 439 -3.64 -4.12 -19.72
C ARG A 439 -3.89 -2.70 -20.22
N ALA A 440 -4.81 -2.47 -21.15
CA ALA A 440 -5.14 -1.14 -21.67
C ALA A 440 -5.63 -0.18 -20.57
N GLY A 441 -6.34 -0.68 -19.56
CA GLY A 441 -6.75 0.09 -18.38
C GLY A 441 -8.26 0.24 -18.20
N ASP A 442 -9.05 0.01 -19.26
CA ASP A 442 -10.50 0.24 -19.28
C ASP A 442 -11.30 -1.08 -19.35
N PHE A 443 -11.05 -1.99 -18.42
CA PHE A 443 -11.66 -3.34 -18.48
C PHE A 443 -12.92 -3.46 -17.61
N PRO A 444 -14.05 -3.97 -18.14
CA PRO A 444 -15.30 -4.12 -17.37
C PRO A 444 -15.19 -5.13 -16.22
N VAL A 445 -15.75 -4.77 -15.06
CA VAL A 445 -15.74 -5.60 -13.84
C VAL A 445 -16.46 -6.94 -14.08
N GLU A 446 -17.64 -6.93 -14.69
CA GLU A 446 -18.41 -8.15 -14.97
C GLU A 446 -17.66 -9.11 -15.92
N GLN A 447 -17.02 -8.55 -16.95
CA GLN A 447 -16.22 -9.35 -17.89
C GLN A 447 -14.99 -9.97 -17.21
N ALA A 448 -14.35 -9.25 -16.28
CA ALA A 448 -13.23 -9.77 -15.51
C ALA A 448 -13.61 -11.02 -14.72
N TRP A 449 -14.75 -10.97 -14.00
CA TRP A 449 -15.24 -12.11 -13.22
C TRP A 449 -15.66 -13.28 -14.10
N SER A 450 -16.35 -13.02 -15.21
CA SER A 450 -16.74 -14.06 -16.17
C SER A 450 -15.52 -14.86 -16.68
N ILE A 451 -14.42 -14.17 -17.00
CA ILE A 451 -13.18 -14.82 -17.44
C ILE A 451 -12.56 -15.66 -16.32
N ILE A 452 -12.45 -15.11 -15.11
CA ILE A 452 -11.89 -15.79 -13.95
C ILE A 452 -12.68 -17.06 -13.65
N GLU A 453 -14.01 -16.95 -13.58
CA GLU A 453 -14.91 -18.07 -13.26
C GLU A 453 -14.87 -19.16 -14.32
N SER A 454 -14.84 -18.78 -15.61
CA SER A 454 -14.70 -19.75 -16.71
C SER A 454 -13.41 -20.55 -16.57
N LEU A 455 -12.27 -19.87 -16.38
CA LEU A 455 -10.97 -20.53 -16.22
C LEU A 455 -10.92 -21.41 -14.97
N GLN A 456 -11.39 -20.93 -13.82
CA GLN A 456 -11.41 -21.71 -12.59
C GLN A 456 -12.31 -22.94 -12.71
N THR A 457 -13.47 -22.82 -13.38
CA THR A 457 -14.39 -23.93 -13.61
C THR A 457 -13.75 -25.00 -14.50
N GLU A 458 -13.11 -24.59 -15.60
CA GLU A 458 -12.39 -25.50 -16.50
C GLU A 458 -11.25 -26.23 -15.77
N ILE A 459 -10.46 -25.49 -15.00
CA ILE A 459 -9.34 -26.04 -14.22
C ILE A 459 -9.84 -27.06 -13.20
N SER A 460 -10.88 -26.71 -12.44
CA SER A 460 -11.42 -27.55 -11.36
C SER A 460 -11.98 -28.86 -11.93
N LYS A 461 -12.76 -28.78 -13.01
CA LYS A 461 -13.30 -29.95 -13.71
C LYS A 461 -12.21 -30.91 -14.18
N LYS A 462 -11.14 -30.37 -14.78
CA LYS A 462 -10.04 -31.19 -15.29
C LYS A 462 -9.15 -31.75 -14.19
N ARG A 463 -8.89 -30.96 -13.14
CA ARG A 463 -8.13 -31.39 -11.96
C ARG A 463 -8.75 -32.63 -11.30
N GLU A 464 -10.08 -32.70 -11.20
CA GLU A 464 -10.77 -33.87 -10.64
C GLU A 464 -10.63 -35.12 -11.54
N SER A 465 -10.55 -34.93 -12.85
CA SER A 465 -10.45 -36.02 -13.82
C SER A 465 -9.03 -36.53 -14.08
N LEU A 466 -8.01 -35.79 -13.66
CA LEU A 466 -6.61 -36.09 -13.96
C LEU A 466 -5.82 -36.50 -12.73
N SER A 467 -5.07 -37.59 -12.87
CA SER A 467 -3.99 -37.92 -11.94
C SER A 467 -2.75 -37.11 -12.34
N ILE A 468 -2.77 -35.80 -12.13
CA ILE A 468 -1.53 -35.01 -12.16
C ILE A 468 -0.71 -35.49 -10.99
N GLN A 469 0.43 -36.10 -11.29
CA GLN A 469 1.30 -36.66 -10.27
C GLN A 469 2.09 -35.55 -9.57
N SER A 470 2.50 -35.82 -8.34
CA SER A 470 3.57 -35.08 -7.67
C SER A 470 4.85 -35.15 -8.49
N VAL A 471 5.83 -34.32 -8.14
CA VAL A 471 7.21 -34.46 -8.62
C VAL A 471 7.60 -35.94 -8.63
N THR A 472 7.95 -36.44 -9.82
CA THR A 472 8.31 -37.85 -9.99
C THR A 472 9.76 -38.07 -9.54
N ASP A 473 10.06 -39.28 -9.08
CA ASP A 473 11.45 -39.70 -8.82
C ASP A 473 12.32 -39.52 -10.08
N GLU A 474 11.71 -39.65 -11.26
CA GLU A 474 12.34 -39.35 -12.55
C GLU A 474 12.73 -37.87 -12.67
N ALA A 475 11.83 -36.91 -12.40
CA ALA A 475 12.14 -35.48 -12.48
C ALA A 475 13.30 -35.09 -11.55
N LYS A 476 13.31 -35.68 -10.34
CA LYS A 476 14.38 -35.48 -9.37
C LYS A 476 15.70 -36.07 -9.86
N ALA A 477 15.71 -37.35 -10.28
CA ALA A 477 16.91 -38.01 -10.78
C ALA A 477 17.50 -37.28 -12.00
N GLN A 478 16.65 -36.85 -12.94
CA GLN A 478 17.06 -36.12 -14.14
C GLN A 478 17.65 -34.73 -13.80
N MET A 479 17.14 -34.05 -12.78
CA MET A 479 17.68 -32.78 -12.30
C MET A 479 19.01 -32.97 -11.55
N GLU A 480 19.10 -34.00 -10.70
CA GLU A 480 20.32 -34.34 -9.97
C GLU A 480 21.46 -34.72 -10.93
N GLU A 481 21.19 -35.58 -11.91
CA GLU A 481 22.15 -35.96 -12.95
C GLU A 481 22.67 -34.72 -13.70
N TRP A 482 21.75 -33.84 -14.11
CA TRP A 482 22.11 -32.60 -14.79
C TRP A 482 23.01 -31.70 -13.93
N LEU A 483 22.64 -31.48 -12.66
CA LEU A 483 23.41 -30.67 -11.73
C LEU A 483 24.80 -31.28 -11.46
N ILE A 484 24.87 -32.59 -11.20
CA ILE A 484 26.12 -33.29 -10.93
C ILE A 484 27.06 -33.19 -12.14
N GLN A 485 26.54 -33.41 -13.35
CA GLN A 485 27.35 -33.31 -14.57
C GLN A 485 27.93 -31.91 -14.76
N MET A 486 27.14 -30.87 -14.50
CA MET A 486 27.61 -29.48 -14.55
C MET A 486 28.72 -29.22 -13.53
N ARG A 487 28.54 -29.67 -12.29
CA ARG A 487 29.55 -29.52 -11.22
C ARG A 487 30.83 -30.28 -11.53
N TYR A 488 30.71 -31.52 -11.99
CA TYR A 488 31.85 -32.35 -12.36
C TYR A 488 32.67 -31.70 -13.48
N THR A 489 32.01 -31.25 -14.55
CA THR A 489 32.67 -30.58 -15.68
C THR A 489 33.37 -29.30 -15.22
N ASN A 490 32.69 -28.44 -14.46
CA ASN A 490 33.28 -27.21 -13.93
C ASN A 490 34.46 -27.46 -12.97
N PHE A 491 34.42 -28.55 -12.20
CA PHE A 491 35.53 -28.94 -11.34
C PHE A 491 36.77 -29.32 -12.16
N LEU A 492 36.59 -30.05 -13.26
CA LEU A 492 37.68 -30.47 -14.16
C LEU A 492 38.27 -29.31 -14.99
N GLU A 493 37.45 -28.39 -15.50
CA GLU A 493 37.89 -27.28 -16.37
C GLU A 493 38.81 -26.25 -15.69
N LYS A 494 38.88 -26.24 -14.35
CA LYS A 494 39.73 -25.34 -13.55
C LYS A 494 40.94 -26.05 -12.92
N HIS A 495 41.37 -27.13 -13.57
CA HIS A 495 42.60 -27.91 -13.34
C HIS A 495 43.26 -28.22 -14.68
#